data_AF-A0A8J6PN26-F1
#
_entry.id   AF-A0A8J6PN26-F1
#
_cell.length_a   1.000
_cell.length_b   1.000
_cell.length_c   1.000
_cell.angle_alpha   90.00
_cell.angle_beta   90.00
_cell.angle_gamma   90.00
#
_symmetry.space_group_name_H-M   'P 1'
#
loop_
_entity.id
_entity.type
_entity.pdbx_description
1 polymer ?
#
loop_
_entity_poly.entity_id
_entity_poly.type
_entity_poly.pdbx_seq_one_letter_code
_entity_poly.pdbx_strand_id
1 'polypeptide(L)' 'MEYINLKDKLPEDEGKYQVNIKTAHGHRESNAIWTPHVGFVLIDDSLINDEFIEGWLSSN' A
#
# COMPACT_ATOMS: atom_id res chain seq x y z
N MET A 1 11.04 -10.87 -1.32
CA MET A 1 9.77 -10.14 -1.50
C MET A 1 10.14 -8.68 -1.56
N GLU A 2 9.92 -8.02 -2.70
CA GLU A 2 10.29 -6.61 -2.90
C GLU A 2 9.03 -5.76 -2.97
N TYR A 3 9.10 -4.55 -2.39
CA TYR A 3 8.04 -3.57 -2.48
C TYR A 3 8.16 -2.82 -3.81
N ILE A 4 7.06 -2.80 -4.56
CA ILE A 4 6.90 -1.98 -5.75
C ILE A 4 6.41 -0.60 -5.31
N ASN A 5 7.16 0.44 -5.67
CA ASN A 5 6.75 1.82 -5.43
C ASN A 5 5.50 2.17 -6.23
N LEU A 6 4.53 2.82 -5.60
CA LEU A 6 3.30 3.25 -6.25
C LEU A 6 3.52 4.24 -7.39
N LYS A 7 4.62 5.00 -7.34
CA LYS A 7 5.02 5.93 -8.40
C LYS A 7 5.52 5.21 -9.66
N ASP A 8 6.04 4.00 -9.51
CA ASP A 8 6.59 3.21 -10.61
C ASP A 8 5.50 2.33 -11.24
N LYS A 9 4.76 1.58 -10.42
CA LYS A 9 3.72 0.67 -10.90
C LYS A 9 2.60 0.49 -9.87
N LEU A 10 1.37 0.47 -10.39
CA LEU A 10 0.16 0.12 -9.64
C LEU A 10 -0.19 -1.37 -9.88
N PRO A 11 -0.87 -2.03 -8.93
CA PRO A 11 -1.36 -3.38 -9.17
C PRO A 11 -2.36 -3.41 -10.34
N GLU A 12 -2.29 -4.47 -11.13
CA GLU A 12 -3.15 -4.64 -12.30
C GLU A 12 -4.50 -5.28 -11.89
N ASP A 13 -4.46 -6.22 -10.97
CA ASP A 13 -5.62 -6.94 -10.47
C ASP A 13 -6.19 -6.30 -9.20
N GLU A 14 -7.52 -6.29 -9.08
CA GLU A 14 -8.19 -5.95 -7.83
C GLU A 14 -7.94 -7.06 -6.80
N GLY A 15 -7.57 -6.69 -5.57
CA GLY A 15 -7.26 -7.68 -4.56
C GLY A 15 -6.68 -7.12 -3.27
N LYS A 16 -6.38 -8.03 -2.35
CA LYS A 16 -5.68 -7.73 -1.09
C LYS A 16 -4.17 -7.77 -1.33
N TYR A 17 -3.50 -6.69 -0.94
CA TYR A 17 -2.06 -6.56 -1.02
C TYR A 17 -1.51 -6.09 0.32
N GLN A 18 -0.31 -6.55 0.65
CA GLN A 18 0.47 -5.95 1.72
C GLN A 18 1.09 -4.66 1.19
N VAL A 19 0.97 -3.57 1.92
CA VAL A 19 1.48 -2.24 1.54
C VAL A 19 2.50 -1.74 2.54
N ASN A 20 3.48 -0.99 2.03
CA ASN A 20 4.45 -0.27 2.84
C ASN A 20 3.98 1.17 3.04
N ILE A 21 3.70 1.52 4.28
CA ILE A 21 3.28 2.85 4.71
C ILE A 21 4.49 3.60 5.22
N LYS A 22 4.73 4.79 4.67
CA LYS A 22 5.73 5.72 5.17
C LYS A 22 5.14 6.53 6.30
N THR A 23 5.88 6.61 7.39
CA THR A 23 5.53 7.34 8.60
C THR A 23 6.65 8.34 8.91
N ALA A 24 6.39 9.32 9.77
CA ALA A 24 7.42 10.27 10.22
C ALA A 24 8.62 9.60 10.92
N HIS A 25 8.44 8.37 11.44
CA HIS A 25 9.45 7.63 12.20
C HIS A 25 10.12 6.51 11.39
N GLY A 26 9.71 6.29 10.14
CA GLY A 26 10.22 5.20 9.30
C GLY A 26 9.13 4.60 8.42
N HIS A 27 8.99 3.27 8.42
CA HIS A 27 8.00 2.57 7.61
C HIS A 27 7.29 1.49 8.43
N ARG A 28 6.03 1.23 8.12
CA ARG A 28 5.27 0.10 8.66
C ARG A 28 4.51 -0.62 7.56
N GLU A 29 4.29 -1.90 7.76
CA GLU A 29 3.54 -2.74 6.83
C GLU A 29 2.07 -2.81 7.26
N SER A 30 1.15 -2.83 6.30
CA SER A 30 -0.29 -3.04 6.57
C SER A 30 -0.96 -3.72 5.38
N ASN A 31 -2.20 -4.17 5.54
CA ASN A 31 -2.97 -4.79 4.47
C ASN A 31 -3.97 -3.78 3.88
N ALA A 32 -3.98 -3.70 2.55
CA ALA A 32 -4.88 -2.84 1.80
C ALA A 32 -5.58 -3.61 0.68
N ILE A 33 -6.80 -3.19 0.35
CA ILE A 33 -7.48 -3.60 -0.88
C ILE A 33 -7.13 -2.57 -1.95
N TRP A 34 -6.56 -3.04 -3.06
CA TRP A 34 -6.42 -2.23 -4.26
C TRP A 34 -7.68 -2.36 -5.10
N THR A 35 -8.27 -1.23 -5.50
CA THR A 35 -9.29 -1.19 -6.56
C THR A 35 -8.89 -0.14 -7.59
N PRO A 36 -9.06 -0.38 -8.90
CA PRO A 36 -8.62 0.56 -9.94
C PRO A 36 -9.37 1.90 -9.92
N HIS A 37 -10.55 1.95 -9.31
CA HIS A 37 -11.39 3.15 -9.23
C HIS A 37 -11.16 3.99 -7.97
N VAL A 38 -10.70 3.39 -6.87
CA VAL A 38 -10.51 4.07 -5.58
C VAL A 38 -9.04 4.18 -5.19
N GLY A 39 -8.23 3.21 -5.62
CA GLY A 39 -6.86 3.04 -5.18
C GLY A 39 -6.74 2.07 -4.01
N PHE A 40 -5.70 2.25 -3.19
CA PHE A 40 -5.48 1.45 -1.99
C PHE A 40 -6.34 1.94 -0.82
N VAL A 41 -7.11 1.01 -0.25
CA VAL A 41 -7.92 1.22 0.95
C VAL A 41 -7.44 0.27 2.03
N LEU A 42 -6.95 0.81 3.15
CA LEU A 42 -6.49 0.00 4.28
C LEU A 42 -7.66 -0.78 4.91
N ILE A 43 -7.40 -2.03 5.31
CA ILE A 43 -8.42 -2.95 5.83
C ILE A 43 -8.54 -2.85 7.36
N ASP A 44 -7.41 -2.98 8.05
CA ASP A 44 -7.36 -3.10 9.51
C ASP A 44 -6.99 -1.79 10.21
N ASP A 45 -6.60 -0.78 9.43
CA ASP A 45 -6.04 0.48 9.92
C ASP A 45 -6.57 1.67 9.11
N SER A 46 -6.40 2.86 9.65
CA SER A 46 -6.52 4.11 8.89
C SER A 46 -5.17 4.81 8.87
N LEU A 47 -4.88 5.54 7.80
CA LEU A 47 -3.73 6.44 7.77
C LEU A 47 -3.95 7.53 8.82
N ILE A 48 -2.97 7.75 9.68
CA ILE A 48 -2.95 8.94 10.55
C ILE A 48 -2.34 10.13 9.79
N ASN A 49 -2.46 11.34 10.36
CA ASN A 49 -1.79 12.51 9.80
C ASN A 49 -0.28 12.23 9.69
N ASP A 50 0.31 12.55 8.52
CA ASP A 50 1.69 12.22 8.12
C ASP A 50 2.00 10.77 7.72
N GLU A 51 0.99 9.92 7.53
CA GLU A 51 1.18 8.62 6.88
C GLU A 51 0.69 8.61 5.43
N PHE A 52 1.46 7.96 4.56
CA PHE A 52 1.03 7.68 3.19
C PHE A 52 1.57 6.35 2.72
N ILE A 53 0.78 5.67 1.89
CA ILE A 53 1.19 4.43 1.25
C ILE A 53 2.27 4.79 0.22
N GLU A 54 3.45 4.17 0.32
CA GLU A 54 4.58 4.41 -0.58
C GLU A 54 4.71 3.30 -1.63
N GLY A 55 4.40 2.07 -1.24
CA GLY A 55 4.53 0.90 -2.10
C GLY A 55 3.65 -0.27 -1.69
N TRP A 56 3.65 -1.31 -2.51
CA TRP A 56 2.91 -2.55 -2.30
C TRP A 56 3.77 -3.77 -2.60
N LEU A 57 3.50 -4.87 -1.92
CA LEU A 57 4.24 -6.11 -2.06
C LEU A 57 3.71 -6.88 -3.26
N SER A 58 4.57 -7.08 -4.27
CA SER A 58 4.22 -7.91 -5.41
C SER A 58 4.16 -9.37 -4.98
N SER A 59 2.97 -9.96 -4.95
CA SER A 59 2.84 -11.41 -5.00
C SER A 59 3.21 -11.83 -6.41
N ASN A 60 4.43 -12.32 -6.56
CA ASN A 60 4.99 -12.83 -7.82
C ASN A 60 4.20 -14.05 -8.30
#